data_AF-A0A7J7BZA5-F1
#
_entry.id   AF-A0A7J7BZA5-F1
#
_cell.length_a   1.000
_cell.length_b   1.000
_cell.length_c   1.000
_cell.angle_alpha   90.00
_cell.angle_beta   90.00
_cell.angle_gamma   90.00
#
_symmetry.space_group_name_H-M   'P 1'
#
loop_
_entity.id
_entity.type
_entity.pdbx_description
1 polymer ?
#
loop_
_entity_poly.entity_id
_entity_poly.type
_entity_poly.pdbx_seq_one_letter_code
_entity_poly.pdbx_strand_id
1 'polypeptide(L)'
;MKSLPYDDPRSFMRQADMHCLYCTGAYNQQHTNYPLNIHGSWLFFPWHRMMMYFHERILRSLIANDTFALPFWAWDIPDGMMTPEMYLNEPFTNHRCDTSHFSNVVDLNYGCKKYNCPERGLSS
;
A
#
# COMPACT_ATOMS: atom_id res chain seq x y z
N MET A 1 0.65 -16.18 -1.16
CA MET A 1 1.42 -15.14 -0.44
C MET A 1 1.03 -15.05 1.03
N LYS A 2 -0.26 -14.85 1.38
CA LYS A 2 -0.72 -14.81 2.78
C LYS A 2 -0.45 -16.11 3.58
N SER A 3 -0.38 -17.25 2.90
CA SER A 3 -0.07 -18.56 3.50
C SER A 3 1.42 -18.86 3.73
N LEU A 4 2.33 -17.98 3.27
CA LEU A 4 3.76 -18.19 3.46
C LEU A 4 4.16 -17.93 4.92
N PRO A 5 5.15 -18.66 5.46
CA PRO A 5 5.75 -18.36 6.76
C PRO A 5 6.27 -16.92 6.87
N TYR A 6 6.29 -16.36 8.08
CA TYR A 6 6.72 -14.97 8.30
C TYR A 6 8.17 -14.72 7.87
N ASP A 7 9.07 -15.68 8.08
CA ASP A 7 10.49 -15.61 7.72
C ASP A 7 10.76 -15.71 6.21
N ASP A 8 9.78 -16.16 5.42
CA ASP A 8 9.87 -16.07 3.96
C ASP A 8 9.80 -14.59 3.54
N PRO A 9 10.83 -14.03 2.88
CA PRO A 9 10.84 -12.63 2.47
C PRO A 9 9.73 -12.28 1.45
N ARG A 10 9.10 -13.30 0.84
CA ARG A 10 7.99 -13.18 -0.10
C ARG A 10 6.63 -13.16 0.60
N SER A 11 6.56 -13.42 1.90
CA SER A 11 5.30 -13.46 2.64
C SER A 11 4.61 -12.09 2.63
N PHE A 12 3.28 -12.11 2.78
CA PHE A 12 2.48 -10.89 2.70
C PHE A 12 2.94 -9.85 3.73
N MET A 13 3.26 -10.29 4.95
CA MET A 13 3.73 -9.40 6.01
C MET A 13 5.11 -8.81 5.69
N ARG A 14 6.06 -9.61 5.19
CA ARG A 14 7.39 -9.09 4.83
C ARG A 14 7.33 -8.09 3.68
N GLN A 15 6.46 -8.33 2.71
CA GLN A 15 6.21 -7.38 1.61
C GLN A 15 5.59 -6.06 2.13
N ALA A 16 4.71 -6.11 3.14
CA ALA A 16 4.18 -4.92 3.80
C ALA A 16 5.24 -4.20 4.66
N ASP A 17 6.07 -4.94 5.40
CA ASP A 17 7.17 -4.42 6.22
C ASP A 17 8.16 -3.59 5.39
N MET A 18 8.41 -3.98 4.13
CA MET A 18 9.28 -3.20 3.23
C MET A 18 8.84 -1.74 3.09
N HIS A 19 7.53 -1.48 2.99
CA HIS A 19 7.02 -0.12 2.98
C HIS A 19 7.25 0.57 4.34
N CYS A 20 7.02 -0.11 5.46
CA CYS A 20 7.31 0.47 6.77
C CYS A 20 8.78 0.89 6.91
N LEU A 21 9.71 0.01 6.54
CA LEU A 21 11.16 0.21 6.73
C LEU A 21 11.70 1.43 5.96
N TYR A 22 11.26 1.65 4.72
CA TYR A 22 11.78 2.71 3.85
C TYR A 22 11.06 4.06 4.00
N CYS A 23 9.93 4.07 4.72
CA CYS A 23 9.04 5.23 4.80
C CYS A 23 8.96 5.84 6.21
N THR A 24 9.31 5.09 7.26
CA THR A 24 9.18 5.52 8.66
C THR A 24 10.50 5.91 9.32
N GLY A 25 11.61 5.88 8.58
CA GLY A 25 12.93 6.18 9.15
C GLY A 25 13.55 5.02 9.93
N ALA A 26 13.18 3.78 9.62
CA ALA A 26 13.73 2.59 10.28
C ALA A 26 15.24 2.39 10.04
N TYR A 27 15.79 3.03 9.00
CA TYR A 27 17.22 3.05 8.69
C TYR A 27 17.75 4.49 8.66
N ASN A 28 19.00 4.68 9.07
CA ASN A 28 19.74 5.91 8.77
C ASN A 28 20.48 5.77 7.45
N GLN A 29 20.61 6.87 6.70
CA GLN A 29 21.49 6.91 5.54
C GLN A 29 22.93 6.70 6.03
N GLN A 30 23.67 5.81 5.37
CA GLN A 30 25.04 5.48 5.78
C GLN A 30 25.90 6.75 5.90
N HIS A 31 26.71 6.80 6.95
CA HIS A 31 27.59 7.94 7.26
C HIS A 31 26.86 9.26 7.59
N THR A 32 25.56 9.21 7.90
CA THR A 32 24.80 10.36 8.37
C THR A 32 23.92 10.00 9.55
N ASN A 33 23.38 11.03 10.23
CA ASN A 33 22.33 10.88 11.24
C ASN A 33 20.93 11.12 10.65
N TYR A 34 20.79 11.15 9.32
CA TYR A 34 19.52 11.39 8.66
C TYR A 34 18.76 10.08 8.46
N PRO A 35 17.50 9.98 8.95
CA PRO A 35 16.68 8.82 8.66
C PRO A 35 16.37 8.76 7.16
N LEU A 36 16.36 7.54 6.62
CA LEU A 36 15.91 7.26 5.27
C LEU A 36 14.40 7.47 5.19
N ASN A 37 13.98 8.31 4.24
CA ASN A 37 12.58 8.45 3.90
C ASN A 37 12.45 8.66 2.39
N ILE A 38 11.75 7.74 1.74
CA ILE A 38 11.50 7.81 0.29
C ILE A 38 10.40 8.82 -0.05
N HIS A 39 9.55 9.19 0.91
CA HIS A 39 8.46 10.16 0.73
C HIS A 39 8.99 11.60 0.73
N GLY A 40 8.28 12.49 0.02
CA GLY A 40 8.66 13.91 -0.09
C GLY A 40 9.96 14.15 -0.86
N SER A 41 10.43 13.16 -1.64
CA SER A 41 11.66 13.25 -2.41
C SER A 41 11.47 12.70 -3.82
N TRP A 42 12.46 12.91 -4.69
CA TRP A 42 12.51 12.33 -6.03
C TRP A 42 12.56 10.78 -6.05
N LEU A 43 12.79 10.13 -4.90
CA LEU A 43 12.84 8.67 -4.79
C LEU A 43 11.44 8.06 -4.75
N PHE A 44 10.40 8.87 -4.52
CA PHE A 44 9.02 8.42 -4.40
C PHE A 44 8.61 7.50 -5.56
N PHE A 45 8.67 7.99 -6.81
CA PHE A 45 8.28 7.19 -7.97
C PHE A 45 9.17 5.98 -8.26
N PRO A 46 10.52 6.10 -8.34
CA PRO A 46 11.35 4.95 -8.69
C PRO A 46 11.35 3.86 -7.61
N TRP A 47 11.29 4.21 -6.32
CA TRP A 47 11.23 3.22 -5.25
C TRP A 47 9.90 2.44 -5.29
N HIS A 48 8.76 3.11 -5.39
CA HIS A 48 7.46 2.44 -5.50
C HIS A 48 7.36 1.59 -6.76
N ARG A 49 7.94 2.03 -7.89
CA ARG A 49 8.02 1.23 -9.11
C ARG A 49 8.78 -0.08 -8.87
N MET A 50 9.90 -0.05 -8.16
CA MET A 50 10.63 -1.28 -7.82
C MET A 50 9.92 -2.15 -6.82
N MET A 51 9.31 -1.56 -5.79
CA MET A 51 8.48 -2.30 -4.84
C MET A 51 7.40 -3.10 -5.58
N MET A 52 6.64 -2.45 -6.46
CA MET A 52 5.58 -3.10 -7.25
C MET A 52 6.12 -4.11 -8.26
N TYR A 53 7.26 -3.82 -8.92
CA TYR A 53 7.90 -4.73 -9.87
C TYR A 53 8.27 -6.07 -9.22
N PHE A 54 8.94 -6.04 -8.07
CA PHE A 54 9.29 -7.28 -7.37
C PHE A 54 8.07 -7.97 -6.76
N HIS A 55 7.09 -7.19 -6.24
CA HIS A 55 5.85 -7.75 -5.71
C HIS A 55 5.08 -8.55 -6.76
N GLU A 56 4.92 -8.00 -7.96
CA GLU A 56 4.27 -8.69 -9.09
C GLU A 56 5.04 -9.95 -9.49
N ARG A 57 6.38 -9.89 -9.61
CA ARG A 57 7.20 -11.07 -9.95
C ARG A 57 7.13 -12.17 -8.90
N ILE A 58 7.05 -11.81 -7.62
CA ILE A 58 6.84 -12.77 -6.55
C ILE A 58 5.48 -13.44 -6.73
N LEU A 59 4.41 -12.67 -6.96
CA LEU A 59 3.08 -13.23 -7.21
C LEU A 59 3.08 -14.19 -8.42
N ARG A 60 3.64 -13.77 -9.56
CA ARG A 60 3.85 -14.62 -10.76
C ARG A 60 4.50 -15.96 -10.38
N SER A 61 5.57 -15.92 -9.57
CA SER A 61 6.29 -17.12 -9.13
C SER A 61 5.47 -18.05 -8.22
N LEU A 62 4.64 -17.48 -7.33
CA LEU A 62 3.88 -18.24 -6.34
C LEU A 62 2.70 -18.99 -6.96
N ILE A 63 2.18 -18.53 -8.10
CA ILE A 63 1.08 -19.17 -8.83
C ILE A 63 1.55 -19.84 -10.13
N ALA A 64 2.87 -19.87 -10.38
CA ALA A 64 3.46 -20.39 -11.62
C ALA A 64 2.84 -19.81 -12.90
N ASN A 65 2.52 -18.50 -12.90
CA ASN A 65 1.97 -17.80 -14.05
C ASN A 65 2.86 -16.61 -14.40
N ASP A 66 3.63 -16.75 -15.48
CA ASP A 66 4.55 -15.74 -15.98
C ASP A 66 3.86 -14.57 -16.70
N THR A 67 2.54 -14.63 -16.91
CA THR A 67 1.74 -13.55 -17.53
C THR A 67 0.95 -12.71 -16.52
N PHE A 68 0.84 -13.15 -15.26
CA PHE A 68 0.05 -12.44 -14.23
C PHE A 68 0.48 -10.98 -14.05
N ALA A 69 -0.43 -10.03 -14.20
CA ALA A 69 -0.18 -8.62 -13.95
C ALA A 69 -1.02 -8.11 -12.77
N LEU A 70 -0.46 -7.18 -11.99
CA LEU A 70 -1.22 -6.49 -10.96
C LEU A 70 -2.29 -5.59 -11.58
N PRO A 71 -3.52 -5.58 -11.03
CA PRO A 71 -4.51 -4.58 -11.42
C PRO A 71 -4.07 -3.19 -10.93
N PHE A 72 -4.55 -2.15 -11.59
CA PHE A 72 -4.47 -0.78 -11.09
C PHE A 72 -5.88 -0.26 -10.80
N TRP A 73 -6.00 0.57 -9.78
CA TRP A 73 -7.25 1.29 -9.52
C TRP A 73 -7.28 2.53 -10.41
N ALA A 74 -8.16 2.54 -11.42
CA ALA A 74 -8.31 3.60 -12.40
C ALA A 74 -9.13 4.79 -11.87
N TRP A 75 -8.77 5.33 -10.70
CA TRP A 75 -9.50 6.41 -10.02
C TRP A 75 -9.47 7.76 -10.78
N ASP A 76 -8.68 7.86 -11.84
CA ASP A 76 -8.58 9.03 -12.72
C ASP A 76 -9.65 9.06 -13.83
N ILE A 77 -10.41 7.98 -14.02
CA ILE A 77 -11.57 7.94 -14.93
C ILE A 77 -12.88 7.81 -14.13
N PRO A 78 -13.99 8.43 -14.56
CA PRO A 78 -15.25 8.43 -13.80
C PRO A 78 -15.72 7.02 -13.38
N ASP A 79 -15.66 6.06 -14.31
CA ASP A 79 -16.12 4.69 -14.05
C ASP A 79 -15.22 3.92 -13.07
N GLY A 80 -13.97 4.36 -12.89
CA GLY A 80 -12.99 3.74 -12.01
C GLY A 80 -12.87 4.41 -10.63
N MET A 81 -13.67 5.43 -10.33
CA MET A 81 -13.58 6.16 -9.06
C MET A 81 -14.17 5.41 -7.85
N MET A 82 -14.96 4.36 -8.07
CA MET A 82 -15.44 3.49 -6.99
C MET A 82 -14.33 2.54 -6.54
N THR A 83 -14.35 2.11 -5.27
CA THR A 83 -13.48 1.02 -4.81
C THR A 83 -13.74 -0.22 -5.66
N PRO A 84 -12.73 -0.83 -6.32
CA PRO A 84 -12.95 -2.00 -7.14
C PRO A 84 -13.53 -3.15 -6.31
N GLU A 85 -14.58 -3.80 -6.82
CA GLU A 85 -15.33 -4.85 -6.12
C GLU A 85 -14.44 -5.98 -5.59
N MET A 86 -13.34 -6.27 -6.29
CA MET A 86 -12.38 -7.29 -5.86
C MET A 86 -11.81 -7.05 -4.45
N TYR A 87 -11.72 -5.80 -3.99
CA TYR A 87 -11.22 -5.45 -2.65
C TYR A 87 -12.29 -5.49 -1.56
N LEU A 88 -13.57 -5.66 -1.91
CA LEU A 88 -14.66 -5.74 -0.94
C LEU A 88 -14.81 -7.15 -0.35
N ASN A 89 -14.22 -8.15 -1.01
CA ASN A 89 -14.36 -9.56 -0.69
C ASN A 89 -13.01 -10.22 -0.34
N GLU A 90 -13.05 -11.33 0.40
CA GLU A 90 -11.86 -12.16 0.61
C GLU A 90 -11.35 -12.73 -0.73
N PRO A 91 -10.03 -12.93 -0.91
CA PRO A 91 -8.97 -12.74 0.07
C PRO A 91 -8.40 -11.31 0.12
N PHE A 92 -9.02 -10.32 -0.52
CA PHE A 92 -8.44 -8.98 -0.69
C PHE A 92 -8.98 -7.92 0.27
N THR A 93 -10.07 -8.23 0.97
CA THR A 93 -10.64 -7.32 1.97
C THR A 93 -9.66 -6.98 3.08
N ASN A 94 -9.80 -5.78 3.62
CA ASN A 94 -9.04 -5.26 4.75
C ASN A 94 -10.01 -4.58 5.73
N HIS A 95 -10.21 -5.20 6.89
CA HIS A 95 -11.13 -4.71 7.92
C HIS A 95 -10.67 -3.41 8.61
N ARG A 96 -9.49 -2.88 8.26
CA ARG A 96 -8.99 -1.58 8.77
C ARG A 96 -9.26 -0.41 7.82
N CYS A 97 -10.01 -0.63 6.74
CA CYS A 97 -10.48 0.44 5.86
C CYS A 97 -11.75 1.12 6.43
N ASP A 98 -11.96 2.38 6.09
CA ASP A 98 -13.22 3.08 6.36
C ASP A 98 -14.32 2.54 5.44
N THR A 99 -15.21 1.72 6.00
CA THR A 99 -16.29 1.07 5.24
C THR A 99 -17.34 2.05 4.73
N SER A 100 -17.42 3.26 5.29
CA SER A 100 -18.33 4.29 4.79
C SER A 100 -17.94 4.76 3.38
N HIS A 101 -16.69 4.55 2.95
CA HIS A 101 -16.22 4.93 1.61
C HIS A 101 -16.44 3.86 0.54
N PHE A 102 -16.86 2.63 0.88
CA PHE A 102 -16.99 1.54 -0.09
C PHE A 102 -18.12 1.75 -1.11
N SER A 103 -19.17 2.48 -0.72
CA SER A 103 -20.30 2.80 -1.59
C SER A 103 -20.22 4.22 -2.18
N ASN A 104 -19.04 4.86 -2.13
CA ASN A 104 -18.84 6.23 -2.56
C ASN A 104 -17.71 6.35 -3.60
N VAL A 105 -17.82 7.35 -4.45
CA VAL A 105 -16.76 7.81 -5.36
C VAL A 105 -15.60 8.36 -4.52
N VAL A 106 -14.36 8.02 -4.88
CA VAL A 106 -13.17 8.52 -4.19
C VAL A 106 -13.08 10.06 -4.25
N ASP A 107 -12.82 10.68 -3.10
CA ASP A 107 -12.51 12.11 -3.02
C ASP A 107 -11.00 12.33 -3.19
N LEU A 108 -10.56 12.76 -4.37
CA LEU A 108 -9.14 13.02 -4.66
C LEU A 108 -8.59 14.25 -3.92
N ASN A 109 -9.45 15.06 -3.29
CA ASN A 109 -9.08 16.17 -2.41
C ASN A 109 -9.48 15.88 -0.95
N TYR A 110 -9.51 14.59 -0.58
CA TYR A 110 -9.83 14.18 0.77
C TYR A 110 -8.81 14.78 1.76
N GLY A 111 -9.30 15.72 2.55
CA GLY A 111 -8.53 16.39 3.59
C GLY A 111 -9.49 16.90 4.64
N CYS A 112 -9.11 16.77 5.92
CA CYS A 112 -9.93 17.32 7.00
C CYS A 112 -10.03 18.83 6.81
N LYS A 113 -11.23 19.33 6.45
CA LYS A 113 -11.58 20.73 6.72
C LYS A 113 -11.37 20.91 8.22
N LYS A 114 -10.53 21.89 8.59
CA LYS A 114 -10.00 22.20 9.93
C LYS A 114 -10.96 22.11 11.14
N TYR A 115 -12.25 21.91 10.93
CA TYR A 115 -13.30 22.00 11.93
C TYR A 115 -14.05 20.69 12.21
N ASN A 116 -13.94 19.63 11.39
CA ASN A 116 -14.75 18.41 11.54
C ASN A 116 -13.95 17.09 11.40
N CYS A 117 -12.84 16.95 12.13
CA CYS A 117 -12.20 15.64 12.30
C CYS A 117 -12.64 15.08 13.67
N PRO A 118 -13.30 13.90 13.77
CA PRO A 118 -13.40 13.21 15.04
C PRO A 118 -11.98 12.85 15.49
N GLU A 119 -11.66 13.15 16.76
CA GLU A 119 -10.33 12.93 17.31
C GLU A 119 -9.90 11.48 17.09
N ARG A 120 -8.75 11.29 16.42
CA ARG A 120 -8.07 10.00 16.42
C ARG A 120 -7.59 9.78 17.85
N GLY A 121 -8.37 9.05 18.63
CA GLY A 121 -7.97 8.51 19.92
C GLY A 121 -6.73 7.65 19.72
N LEU A 122 -5.56 8.25 19.96
CA LEU A 122 -4.33 7.53 20.22
C LEU A 122 -4.49 6.93 21.62
N SER A 123 -4.85 5.66 21.71
CA SER A 123 -4.62 4.90 22.93
C SER A 123 -3.10 4.70 23.05
N SER A 124 -2.54 5.35 24.07
CA SER A 124 -1.23 5.06 24.66
C SER A 124 -1.05 3.58 24.99
#